data_AF-A0A2D9RKC6-F1
#
_entry.id   AF-A0A2D9RKC6-F1
#
_cell.length_a   1.000
_cell.length_b   1.000
_cell.length_c   1.000
_cell.angle_alpha   90.00
_cell.angle_beta   90.00
_cell.angle_gamma   90.00
#
_symmetry.space_group_name_H-M   'P 1'
#
loop_
_entity.id
_entity.type
_entity.pdbx_description
1 polymer ?
#
loop_
_entity_poly.entity_id
_entity_poly.type
_entity_poly.pdbx_seq_one_letter_code
_entity_poly.pdbx_strand_id
1 'polypeptide(L)' 'MAKIQVKTPVVEMDGDEMTRIIWQMIKDRLIHPYLDIDLKYYDLSIQKRDETDDQITV' A
#
# COMPACT_ATOMS: atom_id res chain seq x y z
N MET A 1 -13.65 -17.72 8.62
CA MET A 1 -12.73 -18.38 7.66
C MET A 1 -11.30 -18.03 8.05
N ALA A 2 -10.36 -18.96 7.94
CA ALA A 2 -8.94 -18.62 8.12
C ALA A 2 -8.47 -17.75 6.94
N LYS A 3 -7.68 -16.72 7.20
CA LYS A 3 -7.09 -15.89 6.14
C LYS A 3 -6.06 -16.71 5.35
N ILE A 4 -5.94 -16.44 4.06
CA ILE A 4 -4.93 -17.07 3.20
C ILE A 4 -3.57 -16.46 3.54
N GLN A 5 -2.63 -17.32 3.90
CA GLN A 5 -1.26 -16.93 4.25
C GLN A 5 -0.44 -16.66 3.00
N VAL A 6 0.02 -15.42 2.83
CA VAL A 6 0.88 -15.02 1.71
C VAL A 6 2.34 -15.12 2.16
N LYS A 7 3.09 -16.05 1.55
CA LYS A 7 4.47 -16.37 1.97
C LYS A 7 5.50 -15.29 1.63
N THR A 8 5.22 -14.47 0.61
CA THR A 8 6.17 -13.48 0.09
C THR A 8 5.62 -12.08 0.31
N PRO A 9 6.41 -11.14 0.86
CA PRO A 9 5.97 -9.78 1.04
C PRO A 9 5.70 -9.11 -0.31
N VAL A 10 4.69 -8.24 -0.34
CA VAL A 10 4.34 -7.44 -1.51
C VAL A 10 4.66 -5.97 -1.23
N VAL A 11 5.21 -5.28 -2.23
CA VAL A 11 5.45 -3.84 -2.13
C VAL A 11 4.15 -3.11 -2.41
N GLU A 12 3.77 -2.22 -1.49
CA GLU A 12 2.65 -1.31 -1.62
C GLU A 12 3.18 0.10 -1.87
N MET A 13 2.78 0.70 -2.99
CA MET A 13 3.09 2.09 -3.32
C MET A 13 1.80 2.90 -3.25
N ASP A 14 1.71 3.79 -2.26
CA ASP A 14 0.54 4.64 -2.05
C ASP A 14 0.59 5.88 -2.95
N GLY A 15 -0.58 6.39 -3.31
CA GLY A 15 -0.73 7.51 -4.24
C GLY A 15 -1.40 8.73 -3.63
N ASP A 16 -1.98 9.57 -4.49
CA ASP A 16 -2.56 10.87 -4.11
C ASP A 16 -4.08 10.94 -4.32
N GLU A 17 -4.68 11.96 -3.71
CA GLU A 17 -6.06 12.41 -3.92
C GLU A 17 -7.12 11.28 -3.75
N MET A 18 -8.03 11.14 -4.72
CA MET A 18 -9.10 10.15 -4.69
C MET A 18 -8.58 8.71 -4.78
N THR A 19 -7.43 8.50 -5.42
CA THR A 19 -6.87 7.15 -5.59
C THR A 19 -6.37 6.58 -4.26
N ARG A 20 -5.80 7.41 -3.37
CA ARG A 20 -5.42 7.02 -2.00
C ARG A 20 -6.61 6.53 -1.18
N ILE A 21 -7.75 7.23 -1.28
CA ILE A 21 -8.99 6.87 -0.57
C ILE A 21 -9.55 5.54 -1.09
N ILE A 22 -9.63 5.39 -2.41
CA ILE A 22 -10.12 4.15 -3.05
C ILE A 22 -9.19 2.98 -2.71
N TRP A 23 -7.88 3.21 -2.70
CA TRP A 23 -6.89 2.19 -2.37
C TRP A 23 -7.04 1.68 -0.93
N GLN A 24 -7.23 2.59 0.03
CA GLN A 24 -7.52 2.21 1.42
C GLN A 24 -8.81 1.38 1.53
N MET A 25 -9.87 1.76 0.81
CA MET A 25 -11.12 0.99 0.78
C MET A 25 -10.93 -0.42 0.20
N ILE A 26 -10.12 -0.58 -0.85
CA ILE A 26 -9.80 -1.88 -1.43
C ILE A 26 -9.05 -2.75 -0.40
N LYS A 27 -8.03 -2.20 0.27
CA LYS A 27 -7.28 -2.94 1.29
C LYS A 27 -8.17 -3.43 2.42
N ASP A 28 -9.01 -2.54 2.96
CA ASP A 28 -9.83 -2.84 4.13
C ASP A 28 -10.98 -3.80 3.83
N ARG A 29 -11.59 -3.69 2.64
CA ARG A 29 -12.78 -4.48 2.30
C ARG A 29 -12.49 -5.73 1.49
N LEU A 30 -11.42 -5.71 0.69
CA LEU A 30 -11.16 -6.72 -0.34
C LEU A 30 -9.85 -7.49 -0.12
N ILE A 31 -8.92 -6.99 0.70
CA ILE A 31 -7.62 -7.66 0.92
C ILE A 31 -7.50 -8.18 2.36
N HIS A 32 -7.40 -7.30 3.36
CA HIS A 32 -7.16 -7.66 4.76
C HIS A 32 -8.19 -8.62 5.39
N PRO A 33 -9.48 -8.65 4.97
CA PRO A 33 -10.41 -9.66 5.46
C PRO A 33 -10.08 -11.09 5.01
N TYR A 34 -9.37 -11.24 3.89
CA TYR A 34 -9.16 -12.53 3.22
C TYR A 34 -7.70 -12.98 3.21
N LEU A 35 -6.75 -12.05 3.19
CA LEU A 35 -5.31 -12.32 3.12
C LEU A 35 -4.60 -11.91 4.40
N ASP A 36 -3.71 -12.77 4.87
CA ASP A 36 -2.66 -12.44 5.83
C ASP A 36 -1.37 -12.24 5.03
N ILE A 37 -0.99 -10.99 4.83
CA ILE A 37 0.04 -10.56 3.88
C ILE A 37 0.90 -9.47 4.49
N ASP A 38 2.21 -9.60 4.30
CA ASP A 38 3.19 -8.56 4.65
C ASP A 38 3.27 -7.54 3.50
N LEU A 39 2.88 -6.30 3.78
CA LEU A 39 2.92 -5.18 2.83
C LEU A 39 4.07 -4.25 3.19
N LYS A 40 5.06 -4.17 2.30
CA LYS A 40 6.16 -3.20 2.38
C LYS A 40 5.68 -1.87 1.83
N TYR A 41 5.33 -0.96 2.72
CA TYR A 41 4.70 0.31 2.38
C TYR A 41 5.71 1.40 1.98
N TYR A 42 5.42 2.07 0.87
CA TYR A 42 6.11 3.27 0.39
C TYR A 42 5.05 4.32 0.03
N ASP A 43 5.13 5.48 0.66
CA ASP A 43 4.25 6.61 0.32
C ASP A 43 4.85 7.37 -0.88
N LEU A 44 4.23 7.28 -2.05
CA LEU A 44 4.66 8.00 -3.25
C LEU A 44 3.83 9.26 -3.50
N SER A 45 3.13 9.77 -2.47
CA SER A 45 2.47 11.07 -2.54
C SER A 45 3.44 12.17 -2.93
N ILE A 46 2.93 13.19 -3.61
CA ILE A 46 3.75 14.31 -4.07
C ILE A 46 4.50 14.99 -2.93
N GLN A 47 3.90 15.08 -1.72
CA GLN A 47 4.56 15.66 -0.54
C GLN A 47 5.75 14.79 -0.11
N LYS A 48 5.60 13.46 -0.12
CA LYS A 48 6.66 12.57 0.29
C LYS A 48 7.82 12.53 -0.70
N ARG A 49 7.49 12.62 -1.99
CA ARG A 49 8.48 12.75 -3.05
C ARG A 49 9.25 14.06 -2.94
N ASP A 50 8.58 15.16 -2.66
CA ASP A 50 9.24 16.47 -2.42
C ASP A 50 10.14 16.42 -1.17
N GLU A 51 9.66 15.89 -0.04
CA GLU A 51 10.43 15.73 1.20
C GLU A 51 11.71 14.90 1.03
N THR A 52 11.73 13.98 0.07
CA THR A 52 12.82 13.03 -0.11
C THR A 52 13.68 13.35 -1.33
N ASP A 53 13.51 14.51 -1.97
CA ASP A 53 14.15 14.85 -3.25
C ASP A 53 14.00 13.70 -4.27
N ASP A 54 12.80 13.10 -4.30
CA ASP A 54 12.40 11.93 -5.11
C ASP A 54 13.17 10.63 -4.82
N GLN A 55 14.04 10.57 -3.80
CA GLN A 55 14.82 9.38 -3.45
C GLN A 55 13.97 8.17 -3.04
N ILE A 56 12.71 8.39 -2.63
CA ILE A 56 11.78 7.30 -2.34
C ILE A 56 11.38 6.48 -3.57
N THR A 57 11.69 6.96 -4.78
CA THR A 57 11.36 6.30 -6.05
C THR A 57 12.53 5.52 -6.68
N VAL A 58 13.74 5.54 -6.08
CA VAL A 58 15.00 5.01 -6.64
C VAL A 58 15.49 3.76 -5.91
#